data_AF-A0A4Q7VK21-F1
#
_entry.id   AF-A0A4Q7VK21-F1
#
_cell.length_a   1.000
_cell.length_b   1.000
_cell.length_c   1.000
_cell.angle_alpha   90.00
_cell.angle_beta   90.00
_cell.angle_gamma   90.00
#
_symmetry.space_group_name_H-M   'P 1'
#
loop_
_entity.id
_entity.type
_entity.pdbx_description
1 polymer ?
#
loop_
_entity_poly.entity_id
_entity_poly.type
_entity_poly.pdbx_seq_one_letter_code
_entity_poly.pdbx_strand_id
1 'polypeptide(L)'
;MKKKLLIGLGLVVMLLFAFPFGMIISLAFWIYWGVMTRKRERIFHEEIEPEFARKQLKRLKILSLTASISFTIAIVGIIMHNVQSGLSGTEESFYFFIGIVASYLFILASGGGLVIFIEGRQKPI
;
A
#
# COMPACT_ATOMS: atom_id res chain seq x y z
N MET A 1 -26.24 22.10 -2.17
CA MET A 1 -25.02 22.40 -1.38
C MET A 1 -24.61 21.32 -0.37
N LYS A 2 -25.53 20.71 0.41
CA LYS A 2 -25.17 19.78 1.50
C LYS A 2 -24.50 18.45 1.09
N LYS A 3 -24.89 17.82 -0.03
CA LYS A 3 -24.30 16.54 -0.49
C LYS A 3 -22.83 16.65 -0.90
N LYS A 4 -22.44 17.71 -1.62
CA LYS A 4 -21.05 17.94 -2.04
C LYS A 4 -20.13 18.18 -0.83
N LEU A 5 -20.62 18.86 0.19
CA LEU A 5 -19.89 19.10 1.45
C LEU A 5 -19.71 17.82 2.27
N LEU A 6 -20.73 16.96 2.34
CA LEU A 6 -20.66 15.65 3.00
C LEU A 6 -19.69 14.69 2.30
N ILE A 7 -19.70 14.67 0.96
CA ILE A 7 -18.75 13.88 0.16
C ILE A 7 -17.33 14.43 0.36
N GLY A 8 -17.15 15.76 0.35
CA GLY A 8 -15.87 16.41 0.64
C GLY A 8 -15.36 16.09 2.03
N LEU A 9 -16.22 16.15 3.05
CA LEU A 9 -15.88 15.81 4.43
C LEU A 9 -15.52 14.32 4.59
N GLY A 10 -16.26 13.42 3.92
CA GLY A 10 -15.95 11.99 3.90
C GLY A 10 -14.60 11.70 3.25
N LEU A 11 -14.29 12.36 2.14
CA LEU A 11 -12.97 12.30 1.49
C LEU A 11 -11.87 12.84 2.41
N VAL A 12 -12.09 13.98 3.07
CA VAL A 12 -11.13 14.57 4.02
C VAL A 12 -10.90 13.66 5.22
N VAL A 13 -11.94 13.04 5.78
CA VAL A 13 -11.79 12.08 6.90
C VAL A 13 -11.06 10.82 6.42
N MET A 14 -11.36 10.31 5.24
CA MET A 14 -10.67 9.17 4.65
C MET A 14 -9.20 9.48 4.33
N LEU A 15 -8.90 10.71 3.86
CA LEU A 15 -7.55 11.21 3.62
C LEU A 15 -6.79 11.51 4.92
N LEU A 16 -7.44 11.97 5.98
CA LEU A 16 -6.74 12.34 7.22
C LEU A 16 -6.55 11.17 8.18
N PHE A 17 -7.48 10.20 8.22
CA PHE A 17 -7.38 9.03 9.10
C PHE A 17 -6.87 7.78 8.39
N ALA A 18 -7.32 7.46 7.17
CA ALA A 18 -6.89 6.21 6.54
C ALA A 18 -5.50 6.33 5.90
N PHE A 19 -5.10 7.53 5.48
CA PHE A 19 -3.84 7.74 4.75
C PHE A 19 -2.58 7.60 5.63
N PRO A 20 -2.38 8.36 6.73
CA PRO A 20 -1.13 8.24 7.50
C PRO A 20 -1.01 6.87 8.20
N PHE A 21 -2.10 6.38 8.80
CA PHE A 21 -2.11 5.07 9.45
C PHE A 21 -2.01 3.93 8.43
N GLY A 22 -2.68 4.04 7.28
CA GLY A 22 -2.59 3.06 6.20
C GLY A 22 -1.17 2.94 5.65
N MET A 23 -0.46 4.05 5.45
CA MET A 23 0.93 4.06 5.01
C MET A 23 1.86 3.36 6.03
N ILE A 24 1.72 3.68 7.32
CA ILE A 24 2.53 3.07 8.39
C ILE A 24 2.30 1.56 8.46
N ILE A 25 1.04 1.13 8.46
CA ILE A 25 0.67 -0.30 8.50
C ILE A 25 1.19 -1.02 7.26
N SER A 26 1.07 -0.40 6.08
CA SER A 26 1.55 -0.94 4.81
C SER A 26 3.08 -1.13 4.82
N LEU A 27 3.82 -0.14 5.31
CA LEU A 27 5.27 -0.24 5.48
C LEU A 27 5.65 -1.35 6.45
N ALA A 28 5.00 -1.41 7.62
CA ALA A 28 5.23 -2.44 8.61
C ALA A 28 4.99 -3.84 8.03
N PHE A 29 3.91 -4.02 7.26
CA PHE A 29 3.60 -5.27 6.58
C PHE A 29 4.70 -5.70 5.61
N TRP A 30 5.11 -4.84 4.67
CA TRP A 30 6.11 -5.22 3.67
C TRP A 30 7.50 -5.44 4.27
N ILE A 31 7.87 -4.69 5.31
CA ILE A 31 9.11 -4.92 6.07
C ILE A 31 9.05 -6.29 6.75
N TYR A 32 7.96 -6.57 7.47
CA TYR A 32 7.76 -7.85 8.15
C TYR A 32 7.81 -9.02 7.16
N TRP A 33 7.09 -8.92 6.05
CA TRP A 33 7.08 -9.94 5.01
C TRP A 33 8.48 -10.14 4.40
N GLY A 34 9.19 -9.05 4.08
CA GLY A 34 10.56 -9.10 3.55
C GLY A 34 11.55 -9.76 4.52
N VAL A 35 11.45 -9.47 5.82
CA VAL A 35 12.27 -10.13 6.85
C VAL A 35 11.91 -11.62 6.95
N MET A 36 10.63 -11.95 6.93
CA MET A 36 10.15 -13.32 7.10
C MET A 36 10.54 -14.23 5.93
N THR A 37 10.42 -13.73 4.69
CA THR A 37 10.84 -14.45 3.48
C THR A 37 12.35 -14.72 3.42
N ARG A 38 13.17 -13.88 4.08
CA ARG A 38 14.61 -14.14 4.24
C ARG A 38 14.92 -15.17 5.33
N LYS A 39 14.11 -15.25 6.39
CA LYS A 39 14.39 -16.06 7.59
C LYS A 39 13.73 -17.45 7.59
N ARG A 40 12.68 -17.68 6.80
CA ARG A 40 11.91 -18.94 6.83
C ARG A 40 11.91 -19.63 5.47
N GLU A 41 12.11 -20.94 5.48
CA GLU A 41 12.00 -21.79 4.28
C GLU A 41 10.55 -21.96 3.80
N ARG A 42 9.58 -21.96 4.74
CA ARG A 42 8.15 -22.06 4.44
C ARG A 42 7.39 -20.82 4.93
N ILE A 43 6.79 -20.11 3.99
CA ILE A 43 5.98 -18.91 4.24
C ILE A 43 4.55 -19.32 4.63
N PHE A 44 3.99 -20.31 3.95
CA PHE A 44 2.61 -20.78 4.12
C PHE A 44 2.51 -22.00 5.03
N HIS A 45 1.30 -22.29 5.51
CA HIS A 45 0.99 -23.45 6.35
C HIS A 45 1.29 -24.75 5.60
N GLU A 46 1.77 -25.78 6.31
CA GLU A 46 2.29 -27.02 5.68
C GLU A 46 1.21 -27.87 5.01
N GLU A 47 -0.02 -27.75 5.50
CA GLU A 47 -1.21 -28.47 4.99
C GLU A 47 -1.82 -27.80 3.74
N ILE A 48 -1.31 -26.63 3.32
CA ILE A 48 -1.81 -25.97 2.11
C ILE A 48 -1.29 -26.68 0.87
N GLU A 49 -2.18 -26.92 -0.09
CA GLU A 49 -1.85 -27.53 -1.36
C GLU A 49 -0.68 -26.80 -2.06
N PRO A 50 0.38 -27.51 -2.51
CA PRO A 50 1.58 -26.88 -3.06
C PRO A 50 1.31 -25.98 -4.27
N GLU A 51 0.35 -26.34 -5.13
CA GLU A 51 -0.02 -25.55 -6.29
C GLU A 51 -0.72 -24.24 -5.89
N PHE A 52 -1.64 -24.31 -4.93
CA PHE A 52 -2.30 -23.14 -4.36
C PHE A 52 -1.29 -22.21 -3.67
N ALA A 53 -0.38 -22.76 -2.87
CA ALA A 53 0.72 -22.03 -2.23
C ALA A 53 1.60 -21.30 -3.26
N ARG A 54 1.98 -21.96 -4.37
CA ARG A 54 2.75 -21.32 -5.46
C ARG A 54 1.99 -20.16 -6.10
N LYS A 55 0.69 -20.33 -6.34
CA LYS A 55 -0.17 -19.29 -6.93
C LYS A 55 -0.29 -18.07 -6.01
N GLN A 56 -0.53 -18.30 -4.71
CA GLN A 56 -0.58 -17.23 -3.70
C GLN A 56 0.78 -16.53 -3.57
N LEU A 57 1.90 -17.26 -3.58
CA LEU A 57 3.24 -16.66 -3.58
C LEU A 57 3.47 -15.78 -4.81
N LYS A 58 3.06 -16.23 -6.00
CA LYS A 58 3.19 -15.45 -7.24
C LYS A 58 2.39 -14.15 -7.16
N ARG A 59 1.14 -14.21 -6.68
CA ARG A 59 0.30 -13.03 -6.44
C ARG A 59 0.96 -12.07 -5.44
N LEU A 60 1.47 -12.60 -4.34
CA LEU A 60 2.13 -11.82 -3.29
C LEU A 60 3.38 -11.09 -3.81
N LYS A 61 4.18 -11.74 -4.67
CA LYS A 61 5.32 -11.12 -5.36
C LYS A 61 4.90 -9.99 -6.30
N ILE A 62 3.82 -10.20 -7.07
CA ILE A 62 3.28 -9.15 -7.95
C ILE A 62 2.81 -7.95 -7.11
N LEU A 63 2.05 -8.21 -6.05
CA LEU A 63 1.59 -7.16 -5.13
C LEU A 63 2.75 -6.44 -4.45
N SER A 64 3.82 -7.16 -4.07
CA SER A 64 5.04 -6.57 -3.54
C SER A 64 5.69 -5.62 -4.54
N LEU A 65 5.81 -6.02 -5.81
CA LEU A 65 6.37 -5.17 -6.86
C LEU A 65 5.49 -3.93 -7.09
N THR A 66 4.17 -4.11 -7.19
CA THR A 66 3.21 -2.99 -7.32
C THR A 66 3.32 -2.03 -6.14
N ALA A 67 3.42 -2.55 -4.92
CA ALA A 67 3.59 -1.75 -3.72
C ALA A 67 4.91 -0.95 -3.75
N SER A 68 6.04 -1.59 -4.12
CA SER A 68 7.33 -0.91 -4.22
C SER A 68 7.33 0.22 -5.26
N ILE A 69 6.74 -0.01 -6.43
CA ILE A 69 6.62 1.00 -7.48
C ILE A 69 5.74 2.16 -7.00
N SER A 70 4.57 1.85 -6.45
CA SER A 70 3.61 2.85 -5.97
C SER A 70 4.21 3.70 -4.84
N PHE A 71 4.92 3.07 -3.90
CA PHE A 71 5.60 3.79 -2.81
C PHE A 71 6.70 4.72 -3.33
N THR A 72 7.48 4.26 -4.31
CA THR A 72 8.51 5.10 -4.94
C THR A 72 7.90 6.32 -5.63
N ILE A 73 6.82 6.13 -6.40
CA ILE A 73 6.10 7.23 -7.06
C ILE A 73 5.53 8.19 -6.01
N ALA A 74 4.99 7.67 -4.91
CA ALA A 74 4.49 8.50 -3.81
C ALA A 74 5.56 9.41 -3.22
N ILE A 75 6.74 8.86 -2.90
CA ILE A 75 7.88 9.62 -2.39
C ILE A 75 8.31 10.69 -3.40
N VAL A 76 8.52 10.29 -4.67
CA VAL A 76 8.96 11.21 -5.72
C VAL A 76 7.95 12.33 -5.94
N GLY A 77 6.65 12.02 -5.94
CA GLY A 77 5.58 13.01 -6.07
C GLY A 77 5.59 14.03 -4.94
N ILE A 78 5.78 13.59 -3.70
CA ILE A 78 5.89 14.49 -2.52
C ILE A 78 7.15 15.37 -2.62
N ILE A 79 8.29 14.79 -2.99
CA ILE A 79 9.54 15.56 -3.16
C ILE A 79 9.38 16.62 -4.26
N MET A 80 8.87 16.23 -5.43
CA MET A 80 8.65 17.14 -6.55
C MET A 80 7.62 18.22 -6.21
N HIS A 81 6.58 17.89 -5.45
CA HIS A 81 5.64 18.87 -4.94
C HIS A 81 6.32 19.92 -4.07
N ASN A 82 7.13 19.50 -3.10
CA ASN A 82 7.83 20.43 -2.20
C ASN A 82 8.82 21.32 -2.96
N VAL A 83 9.58 20.74 -3.91
CA VAL A 83 10.51 21.50 -4.75
C VAL A 83 9.76 22.53 -5.60
N GLN A 84 8.68 22.12 -6.27
CA GLN A 84 7.92 23.05 -7.11
C GLN A 84 7.24 24.13 -6.29
N SER A 85 6.57 23.77 -5.19
CA SER A 85 5.86 24.73 -4.34
C SER A 85 6.82 25.77 -3.75
N GLY A 86 8.03 25.36 -3.37
CA GLY A 86 9.09 26.27 -2.92
C GLY A 86 9.64 27.21 -4.00
N LEU A 87 9.54 26.85 -5.29
CA LEU A 87 10.05 27.64 -6.42
C LEU A 87 8.98 28.54 -7.06
N SER A 88 7.75 28.07 -7.19
CA SER A 88 6.67 28.79 -7.90
C SER A 88 5.69 29.51 -6.99
N GLY A 89 5.77 29.33 -5.66
CA GLY A 89 4.83 29.92 -4.70
C GLY A 89 3.40 29.40 -4.83
N THR A 90 3.17 28.38 -5.67
CA THR A 90 1.88 27.71 -5.82
C THR A 90 1.74 26.61 -4.77
N GLU A 91 0.68 26.69 -3.96
CA GLU A 91 0.46 25.78 -2.83
C GLU A 91 0.11 24.34 -3.26
N GLU A 92 -0.50 24.13 -4.42
CA GLU A 92 -0.86 22.80 -4.92
C GLU A 92 -0.22 22.55 -6.28
N SER A 93 0.50 21.43 -6.40
CA SER A 93 1.10 21.01 -7.67
C SER A 93 0.53 19.68 -8.14
N PHE A 94 0.53 19.47 -9.46
CA PHE A 94 0.15 18.19 -10.06
C PHE A 94 0.87 16.98 -9.43
N TYR A 95 2.12 17.17 -8.98
CA TYR A 95 2.90 16.13 -8.30
C TYR A 95 2.32 15.72 -6.94
N PHE A 96 1.63 16.61 -6.23
CA PHE A 96 0.94 16.27 -4.99
C PHE A 96 -0.17 15.25 -5.23
N PHE A 97 -1.00 15.47 -6.25
CA PHE A 97 -2.07 14.55 -6.63
C PHE A 97 -1.52 13.19 -7.07
N ILE A 98 -0.42 13.18 -7.85
CA ILE A 98 0.29 11.93 -8.19
C ILE A 98 0.73 11.21 -6.92
N GLY A 99 1.34 11.93 -5.98
CA GLY A 99 1.81 11.39 -4.72
C GLY A 99 0.70 10.74 -3.89
N ILE A 100 -0.45 11.42 -3.77
CA ILE A 100 -1.63 10.91 -3.07
C ILE A 100 -2.17 9.64 -3.73
N VAL A 101 -2.37 9.65 -5.06
CA VAL A 101 -2.91 8.50 -5.78
C VAL A 101 -1.98 7.30 -5.65
N ALA A 102 -0.68 7.51 -5.78
CA ALA A 102 0.33 6.46 -5.63
C ALA A 102 0.35 5.88 -4.21
N SER A 103 0.19 6.72 -3.17
CA SER A 103 0.05 6.26 -1.79
C SER A 103 -1.21 5.39 -1.59
N TYR A 104 -2.34 5.73 -2.20
CA TYR A 104 -3.54 4.86 -2.13
C TYR A 104 -3.32 3.51 -2.83
N LEU A 105 -2.66 3.50 -3.99
CA LEU A 105 -2.30 2.25 -4.67
C LEU A 105 -1.36 1.39 -3.81
N PHE A 106 -0.41 2.01 -3.11
CA PHE A 106 0.43 1.32 -2.14
C PHE A 106 -0.38 0.69 -1.00
N ILE A 107 -1.31 1.43 -0.41
CA ILE A 107 -2.19 0.94 0.66
C ILE A 107 -3.04 -0.24 0.17
N LEU A 108 -3.65 -0.12 -1.01
CA LEU A 108 -4.50 -1.18 -1.59
C LEU A 108 -3.69 -2.45 -1.90
N ALA A 109 -2.51 -2.31 -2.49
CA ALA A 109 -1.62 -3.44 -2.76
C ALA A 109 -1.20 -4.13 -1.45
N SER A 110 -0.96 -3.36 -0.39
CA SER A 110 -0.62 -3.87 0.94
C SER A 110 -1.80 -4.59 1.58
N GLY A 111 -3.02 -4.07 1.47
CA GLY A 111 -4.24 -4.74 1.94
C GLY A 111 -4.45 -6.09 1.25
N GLY A 112 -4.35 -6.13 -0.08
CA GLY A 112 -4.41 -7.38 -0.84
C GLY A 112 -3.31 -8.38 -0.45
N GLY A 113 -2.09 -7.87 -0.22
CA GLY A 113 -0.97 -8.70 0.23
C GLY A 113 -1.18 -9.28 1.62
N LEU A 114 -1.73 -8.48 2.54
CA LEU A 114 -2.03 -8.88 3.91
C LEU A 114 -3.09 -9.99 3.95
N VAL A 115 -4.16 -9.87 3.15
CA VAL A 115 -5.21 -10.90 3.05
C VAL A 115 -4.61 -12.23 2.59
N ILE A 116 -3.88 -12.24 1.47
CA ILE A 116 -3.22 -13.44 0.95
C ILE A 116 -2.25 -14.04 1.98
N PHE A 117 -1.51 -13.17 2.68
CA PHE A 117 -0.57 -13.61 3.70
C PHE A 117 -1.27 -14.28 4.88
N ILE A 118 -2.34 -13.68 5.42
CA ILE A 118 -3.11 -14.24 6.53
C ILE A 118 -3.78 -15.56 6.12
N GLU A 119 -4.46 -15.58 4.97
CA GLU A 119 -5.09 -16.79 4.43
C GLU A 119 -4.07 -17.93 4.29
N GLY A 120 -2.90 -17.64 3.74
CA GLY A 120 -1.85 -18.64 3.56
C GLY A 120 -1.19 -19.12 4.85
N ARG A 121 -1.48 -18.48 6.00
CA ARG A 121 -0.94 -18.85 7.33
C ARG A 121 -1.97 -19.56 8.20
N GLN A 122 -3.25 -19.46 7.87
CA GLN A 122 -4.31 -20.15 8.57
C GLN A 122 -4.31 -21.64 8.20
N LYS A 123 -4.73 -22.47 9.15
CA LYS A 123 -4.99 -23.88 8.86
C LYS A 123 -6.18 -23.95 7.89
N PRO A 124 -6.06 -24.65 6.74
CA PRO A 124 -7.21 -24.84 5.86
C PRO A 124 -8.34 -25.55 6.64
N ILE A 125 -9.57 -25.03 6.53
CA ILE A 125 -10.78 -25.63 7.12
C ILE A 125 -11.19 -26.84 6.29
#